data_AF-A0AAW7M5J5-F1
#
_entry.id   AF-A0AAW7M5J5-F1
#
_cell.length_a   1.000
_cell.length_b   1.000
_cell.length_c   1.000
_cell.angle_alpha   90.00
_cell.angle_beta   90.00
_cell.angle_gamma   90.00
#
_symmetry.space_group_name_H-M   'P 1'
#
loop_
_entity.id
_entity.type
_entity.pdbx_description
1 polymer ?
#
loop_
_entity_poly.entity_id
_entity_poly.type
_entity_poly.pdbx_seq_one_letter_code
_entity_poly.pdbx_strand_id
1 'polypeptide(L)'
;MTEVLLLLTWSFTVVLYVLAFRRDRIAGIAALPALASMSLSVVVVAVGDSLAAASIGGPAAQVWFGVNLDSAALSFSTTALAAVATVLAASLVLGRSTLRTANATSVQISPRIAAVSVFAAFAMSVAADVVYGVGNLVSRSNYDPPRAIPALSALAGVLIPIGFALAVLVLVASSGRFIRLMAACVILLQLASLYAMSSRQLALLPLIALALVLLLGRRLTPRVIVILGGASVVFLAVAVALRNLSGGHGFVPYSAYLLGGGGVDLSSSLWTLAGNVAFAVPLTSYVASTGVFNTNDLALSLSISPSSDAEWAIRSRDLRVHDFIPFNATGEIATIGWLLLASLVCGATLAVYVVLRRLSANGRPLLLQAVAILYLFSFVLSLQYNTRSVSRFAYLIPVLLVGAWILGLVLPRVRRDRKSPEHKNHNRGRHSHSSAHREHPPRGVSSKRRVAHAEDDELTSDSKPGARFKTVYGSDADHGRKSEARNRREDRKPLASVRKQQNRSGPVQYGWKPGESKHGYGSERS
;
A
#
# COMPACT_ATOMS: atom_id res chain seq x y z
N MET A 1 -8.33 22.18 -24.53
CA MET A 1 -9.09 22.74 -23.38
C MET A 1 -9.22 21.72 -22.25
N THR A 2 -9.60 20.47 -22.53
CA THR A 2 -9.73 19.39 -21.54
C THR A 2 -8.45 19.12 -20.75
N GLU A 3 -7.30 19.01 -21.42
CA GLU A 3 -6.00 18.79 -20.76
C GLU A 3 -5.68 19.86 -19.71
N VAL A 4 -5.88 21.13 -20.07
CA VAL A 4 -5.67 22.27 -19.16
C VAL A 4 -6.62 22.19 -17.98
N LEU A 5 -7.90 21.89 -18.22
CA LEU A 5 -8.90 21.72 -17.16
C LEU A 5 -8.53 20.57 -16.22
N LEU A 6 -8.07 19.44 -16.75
CA LEU A 6 -7.64 18.28 -15.95
C LEU A 6 -6.39 18.58 -15.12
N LEU A 7 -5.39 19.26 -15.69
CA LEU A 7 -4.19 19.68 -14.96
C LEU A 7 -4.51 20.67 -13.85
N LEU A 8 -5.42 21.62 -14.10
CA LEU A 8 -5.90 22.55 -13.07
C LEU A 8 -6.66 21.81 -11.97
N THR A 9 -7.58 20.91 -12.34
CA THR A 9 -8.35 20.12 -11.37
C THR A 9 -7.44 19.21 -10.55
N TRP A 10 -6.44 18.56 -11.18
CA TRP A 10 -5.42 17.73 -10.53
C TRP A 10 -4.60 18.54 -9.53
N SER A 11 -4.06 19.69 -9.96
CA SER A 11 -3.31 20.60 -9.10
C SER A 11 -4.14 21.04 -7.89
N PHE A 12 -5.40 21.43 -8.12
CA PHE A 12 -6.33 21.80 -7.05
C PHE A 12 -6.60 20.63 -6.09
N THR A 13 -6.78 19.41 -6.59
CA THR A 13 -7.01 18.21 -5.77
C THR A 13 -5.79 17.82 -4.96
N VAL A 14 -4.59 17.93 -5.53
CA VAL A 14 -3.32 17.74 -4.81
C VAL A 14 -3.22 18.77 -3.68
N VAL A 15 -3.55 20.04 -3.94
CA VAL A 15 -3.59 21.08 -2.90
C VAL A 15 -4.58 20.72 -1.80
N LEU A 16 -5.83 20.36 -2.14
CA LEU A 16 -6.84 19.95 -1.16
C LEU A 16 -6.41 18.71 -0.37
N TYR A 17 -5.79 17.73 -1.01
CA TYR A 17 -5.25 16.54 -0.36
C TYR A 17 -4.12 16.90 0.62
N VAL A 18 -3.18 17.75 0.21
CA VAL A 18 -2.09 18.22 1.08
C VAL A 18 -2.65 19.00 2.27
N LEU A 19 -3.66 19.84 2.05
CA LEU A 19 -4.35 20.56 3.13
C LEU A 19 -5.05 19.60 4.09
N ALA A 20 -5.78 18.62 3.56
CA ALA A 20 -6.42 17.57 4.35
C ALA A 20 -5.38 16.79 5.17
N PHE A 21 -4.29 16.35 4.55
CA PHE A 21 -3.23 15.57 5.19
C PHE A 21 -2.48 16.37 6.27
N ARG A 22 -2.18 17.65 6.01
CA ARG A 22 -1.53 18.55 6.99
C ARG A 22 -2.44 18.82 8.19
N ARG A 23 -3.75 18.98 7.95
CA ARG A 23 -4.75 19.22 8.99
C ARG A 23 -5.03 17.97 9.83
N ASP A 24 -5.26 16.85 9.16
CA ASP A 24 -5.64 15.57 9.75
C ASP A 24 -5.09 14.41 8.89
N ARG A 25 -4.10 13.69 9.42
CA ARG A 25 -3.49 12.56 8.68
C ARG A 25 -4.51 11.47 8.34
N ILE A 26 -5.55 11.28 9.15
CA ILE A 26 -6.60 10.29 8.90
C ILE A 26 -7.45 10.72 7.70
N ALA A 27 -7.72 12.03 7.58
CA ALA A 27 -8.37 12.61 6.42
C ALA A 27 -7.54 12.34 5.15
N GLY A 28 -6.23 12.57 5.22
CA GLY A 28 -5.32 12.23 4.13
C GLY A 28 -5.34 10.74 3.75
N ILE A 29 -5.31 9.82 4.71
CA ILE A 29 -5.38 8.37 4.44
C ILE A 29 -6.70 8.00 3.76
N ALA A 30 -7.83 8.52 4.26
CA ALA A 30 -9.15 8.23 3.69
C ALA A 30 -9.30 8.80 2.27
N ALA A 31 -8.68 9.95 1.98
CA ALA A 31 -8.71 10.59 0.66
C ALA A 31 -7.73 9.98 -0.37
N LEU A 32 -6.87 9.04 0.01
CA LEU A 32 -5.83 8.49 -0.86
C LEU A 32 -6.38 7.84 -2.15
N PRO A 33 -7.46 7.03 -2.13
CA PRO A 33 -8.08 6.49 -3.35
C PRO A 33 -8.54 7.56 -4.34
N ALA A 34 -9.06 8.68 -3.83
CA ALA A 34 -9.49 9.79 -4.66
C ALA A 34 -8.30 10.43 -5.38
N LEU A 35 -7.20 10.68 -4.66
CA LEU A 35 -5.96 11.18 -5.26
C LEU A 35 -5.39 10.22 -6.33
N ALA A 36 -5.46 8.91 -6.05
CA ALA A 36 -5.02 7.89 -7.01
C ALA A 36 -5.89 7.90 -8.29
N SER A 37 -7.22 7.98 -8.13
CA SER A 37 -8.17 8.12 -9.25
C SER A 37 -7.87 9.35 -10.10
N MET A 38 -7.65 10.49 -9.43
CA MET A 38 -7.30 11.76 -10.06
C MET A 38 -6.03 11.65 -10.91
N SER A 39 -5.00 11.01 -10.35
CA SER A 39 -3.71 10.83 -11.02
C SER A 39 -3.85 9.89 -12.19
N LEU A 40 -4.69 8.86 -12.08
CA LEU A 40 -4.99 7.94 -13.15
C LEU A 40 -5.67 8.63 -14.33
N SER A 41 -6.64 9.52 -14.09
CA SER A 41 -7.28 10.33 -15.14
C SER A 41 -6.27 11.17 -15.92
N VAL A 42 -5.34 11.83 -15.21
CA VAL A 42 -4.28 12.63 -15.86
C VAL A 42 -3.37 11.77 -16.71
N VAL A 43 -2.96 10.60 -16.19
CA VAL A 43 -2.13 9.65 -16.95
C VAL A 43 -2.86 9.19 -18.21
N VAL A 44 -4.14 8.84 -18.11
CA VAL A 44 -4.95 8.38 -19.25
C VAL A 44 -5.08 9.44 -20.33
N VAL A 45 -5.25 10.72 -19.98
CA VAL A 45 -5.26 11.78 -20.99
C VAL A 45 -3.87 12.03 -21.58
N ALA A 46 -2.82 12.00 -20.76
CA ALA A 46 -1.47 12.30 -21.22
C ALA A 46 -0.85 11.22 -22.12
N VAL A 47 -1.17 9.94 -21.88
CA VAL A 47 -0.56 8.81 -22.62
C VAL A 47 -1.58 7.84 -23.22
N GLY A 48 -2.88 8.17 -23.17
CA GLY A 48 -3.97 7.30 -23.61
C GLY A 48 -3.85 6.88 -25.06
N ASP A 49 -3.51 7.80 -25.96
CA ASP A 49 -3.35 7.50 -27.39
C ASP A 49 -2.22 6.50 -27.64
N SER A 50 -1.10 6.64 -26.94
CA SER A 50 0.03 5.70 -27.01
C SER A 50 -0.35 4.31 -26.48
N LEU A 51 -1.15 4.26 -25.40
CA LEU A 51 -1.66 3.00 -24.84
C LEU A 51 -2.72 2.34 -25.74
N ALA A 52 -3.58 3.15 -26.37
CA ALA A 52 -4.57 2.71 -27.35
C ALA A 52 -3.89 2.14 -28.59
N ALA A 53 -2.87 2.84 -29.12
CA ALA A 53 -2.08 2.38 -30.25
C ALA A 53 -1.36 1.05 -29.95
N ALA A 54 -0.80 0.89 -28.74
CA ALA A 54 -0.21 -0.37 -28.30
C ALA A 54 -1.23 -1.52 -28.14
N SER A 55 -2.52 -1.20 -28.10
CA SER A 55 -3.60 -2.18 -27.94
C SER A 55 -4.28 -2.55 -29.26
N ILE A 56 -3.83 -1.99 -30.40
CA ILE A 56 -4.38 -2.29 -31.73
C ILE A 56 -4.29 -3.79 -32.01
N GLY A 57 -5.41 -4.39 -32.43
CA GLY A 57 -5.52 -5.82 -32.71
C GLY A 57 -5.78 -6.70 -31.48
N GLY A 58 -5.78 -6.13 -30.28
CA GLY A 58 -6.14 -6.83 -29.04
C GLY A 58 -7.62 -6.66 -28.64
N PRO A 59 -8.12 -7.47 -27.69
CA PRO A 59 -9.51 -7.39 -27.21
C PRO A 59 -9.83 -6.07 -26.48
N ALA A 60 -8.81 -5.32 -26.06
CA ALA A 60 -8.93 -4.01 -25.44
C ALA A 60 -9.17 -2.88 -26.46
N ALA A 61 -8.92 -3.10 -27.77
CA ALA A 61 -9.03 -2.07 -28.80
C ALA A 61 -10.44 -1.44 -28.83
N GLN A 62 -11.49 -2.27 -28.76
CA GLN A 62 -12.87 -1.77 -28.77
C GLN A 62 -13.18 -0.81 -27.62
N VAL A 63 -12.53 -0.97 -26.46
CA VAL A 63 -12.71 -0.08 -25.31
C VAL A 63 -11.94 1.22 -25.51
N TRP A 64 -10.67 1.13 -25.94
CA TRP A 64 -9.84 2.31 -26.17
C TRP A 64 -10.39 3.24 -27.25
N PHE A 65 -10.87 2.67 -28.36
CA PHE A 65 -11.39 3.45 -29.49
C PHE A 65 -12.90 3.71 -29.41
N GLY A 66 -13.61 3.02 -28.51
CA GLY A 66 -15.06 3.13 -28.35
C GLY A 66 -15.52 4.23 -27.38
N VAL A 67 -14.60 4.97 -26.75
CA VAL A 67 -14.95 5.97 -25.73
C VAL A 67 -14.29 7.32 -25.99
N ASN A 68 -14.96 8.37 -25.53
CA ASN A 68 -14.36 9.69 -25.37
C ASN A 68 -13.54 9.72 -24.07
N LEU A 69 -12.20 9.65 -24.19
CA LEU A 69 -11.27 9.62 -23.06
C LEU A 69 -11.36 10.89 -22.19
N ASP A 70 -11.60 12.05 -22.80
CA ASP A 70 -11.74 13.32 -22.10
C ASP A 70 -12.94 13.32 -21.15
N SER A 71 -14.09 12.87 -21.64
CA SER A 71 -15.31 12.77 -20.84
C SER A 71 -15.16 11.74 -19.70
N ALA A 72 -14.53 10.60 -19.99
CA ALA A 72 -14.22 9.57 -19.00
C ALA A 72 -13.34 10.13 -17.87
N ALA A 73 -12.24 10.79 -18.24
CA ALA A 73 -11.29 11.37 -17.31
C ALA A 73 -11.94 12.48 -16.46
N LEU A 74 -12.82 13.30 -17.05
CA LEU A 74 -13.54 14.33 -16.34
C LEU A 74 -14.47 13.74 -15.27
N SER A 75 -15.27 12.73 -15.62
CA SER A 75 -16.20 12.07 -14.67
C SER A 75 -15.48 11.38 -13.50
N PHE A 76 -14.31 10.76 -13.77
CA PHE A 76 -13.46 10.25 -12.69
C PHE A 76 -12.91 11.36 -11.79
N SER A 77 -12.44 12.44 -12.41
CA SER A 77 -11.79 13.53 -11.68
C SER A 77 -12.78 14.29 -10.81
N THR A 78 -14.02 14.50 -11.28
CA THR A 78 -15.08 15.12 -10.48
C THR A 78 -15.49 14.24 -9.29
N THR A 79 -15.61 12.93 -9.50
CA THR A 79 -15.88 11.96 -8.42
C THR A 79 -14.75 11.95 -7.38
N ALA A 80 -13.50 11.96 -7.82
CA ALA A 80 -12.34 12.07 -6.95
C ALA A 80 -12.32 13.37 -6.15
N LEU A 81 -12.53 14.51 -6.82
CA LEU A 81 -12.59 15.82 -6.17
C LEU A 81 -13.69 15.87 -5.09
N ALA A 82 -14.88 15.34 -5.39
CA ALA A 82 -15.98 15.28 -4.44
C ALA A 82 -15.62 14.44 -3.19
N ALA A 83 -14.91 13.33 -3.35
CA ALA A 83 -14.46 12.51 -2.23
C ALA A 83 -13.41 13.22 -1.35
N VAL A 84 -12.44 13.93 -1.96
CA VAL A 84 -11.46 14.75 -1.21
C VAL A 84 -12.17 15.89 -0.47
N ALA A 85 -13.09 16.59 -1.14
CA ALA A 85 -13.88 17.66 -0.53
C ALA A 85 -14.73 17.16 0.64
N THR A 86 -15.37 15.99 0.50
CA THR A 86 -16.15 15.34 1.56
C THR A 86 -15.32 15.09 2.81
N VAL A 87 -14.13 14.53 2.66
CA VAL A 87 -13.25 14.25 3.81
C VAL A 87 -12.69 15.53 4.43
N LEU A 88 -12.35 16.52 3.61
CA LEU A 88 -11.93 17.83 4.10
C LEU A 88 -13.04 18.48 4.93
N ALA A 89 -14.27 18.54 4.40
CA ALA A 89 -15.44 19.06 5.09
C ALA A 89 -15.71 18.30 6.39
N ALA A 90 -15.65 16.97 6.36
CA ALA A 90 -15.78 16.15 7.57
C ALA A 90 -14.70 16.49 8.61
N SER A 91 -13.45 16.70 8.20
CA SER A 91 -12.35 17.12 9.10
C SER A 91 -12.50 18.56 9.63
N LEU A 92 -13.26 19.41 8.94
CA LEU A 92 -13.63 20.74 9.42
C LEU A 92 -14.66 20.62 10.54
N VAL A 93 -15.76 19.90 10.27
CA VAL A 93 -16.90 19.74 11.19
C VAL A 93 -16.53 18.93 12.43
N LEU A 94 -15.86 17.80 12.22
CA LEU A 94 -15.58 16.85 13.29
C LEU A 94 -14.34 17.23 14.13
N GLY A 95 -13.55 18.20 13.67
CA GLY A 95 -12.31 18.65 14.32
C GLY A 95 -11.10 17.75 14.02
N ARG A 96 -9.90 18.24 14.35
CA ARG A 96 -8.64 17.54 14.04
C ARG A 96 -8.53 16.24 14.84
N SER A 97 -8.29 15.12 14.16
CA SER A 97 -7.79 13.92 14.81
C SER A 97 -6.27 13.93 14.81
N THR A 98 -5.64 13.88 15.98
CA THR A 98 -4.24 13.48 16.01
C THR A 98 -4.21 11.99 15.69
N LEU A 99 -3.47 11.62 14.64
CA LEU A 99 -3.11 10.23 14.42
C LEU A 99 -2.28 9.83 15.62
N ARG A 100 -2.92 9.19 16.61
CA ARG A 100 -2.24 8.64 17.76
C ARG A 100 -1.60 7.36 17.22
N THR A 101 -0.51 7.53 16.49
CA THR A 101 0.51 6.50 16.43
C THR A 101 0.91 6.36 17.87
N ALA A 102 0.23 5.48 18.60
CA ALA A 102 0.73 4.97 19.86
C ALA A 102 2.21 4.75 19.59
N ASN A 103 3.10 5.21 20.48
CA ASN A 103 4.46 4.71 20.50
C ASN A 103 4.30 3.20 20.47
N ALA A 104 4.38 2.63 19.28
CA ALA A 104 3.92 1.29 19.00
C ALA A 104 5.09 0.51 19.53
N THR A 105 5.03 0.26 20.85
CA THR A 105 5.85 -0.71 21.54
C THR A 105 5.82 -1.89 20.61
N SER A 106 6.96 -2.15 19.98
CA SER A 106 7.11 -3.13 18.90
C SER A 106 6.28 -4.33 19.29
N VAL A 107 5.23 -4.63 18.52
CA VAL A 107 4.36 -5.77 18.84
C VAL A 107 5.29 -6.97 18.94
N GLN A 108 5.42 -7.52 20.15
CA GLN A 108 6.19 -8.72 20.42
C GLN A 108 5.19 -9.87 20.52
N ILE A 109 5.42 -10.90 19.73
CA ILE A 109 4.64 -12.13 19.80
C ILE A 109 5.36 -13.11 20.74
N SER A 110 4.59 -13.86 21.53
CA SER A 110 5.18 -14.89 22.39
C SER A 110 5.81 -16.00 21.53
N PRO A 111 6.86 -16.69 22.02
CA PRO A 111 7.51 -17.76 21.25
C PRO A 111 6.55 -18.87 20.81
N ARG A 112 5.52 -19.19 21.63
CA ARG A 112 4.49 -20.19 21.30
C ARG A 112 3.63 -19.74 20.11
N ILE A 113 3.13 -18.50 20.15
CA ILE A 113 2.35 -17.93 19.04
C ILE A 113 3.22 -17.89 17.78
N ALA A 114 4.48 -17.47 17.92
CA ALA A 114 5.42 -17.42 16.80
C ALA A 114 5.64 -18.81 16.17
N ALA A 115 5.85 -19.84 16.97
CA ALA A 115 6.02 -21.21 16.50
C ALA A 115 4.75 -21.72 15.80
N VAL A 116 3.57 -21.52 16.38
CA VAL A 116 2.28 -21.90 15.77
C VAL A 116 2.06 -21.16 14.44
N SER A 117 2.37 -19.87 14.38
CA SER A 117 2.24 -19.08 13.14
C SER A 117 3.20 -19.53 12.05
N VAL A 118 4.46 -19.87 12.36
CA VAL A 118 5.40 -20.42 11.37
C VAL A 118 4.97 -21.80 10.90
N PHE A 119 4.53 -22.67 11.82
CA PHE A 119 4.02 -23.98 11.46
C PHE A 119 2.78 -23.89 10.56
N ALA A 120 1.82 -23.01 10.91
CA ALA A 120 0.66 -22.75 10.08
C ALA A 120 1.06 -22.21 8.69
N ALA A 121 1.99 -21.26 8.62
CA ALA A 121 2.49 -20.73 7.36
C ALA A 121 3.15 -21.82 6.49
N PHE A 122 3.94 -22.70 7.10
CA PHE A 122 4.56 -23.83 6.42
C PHE A 122 3.49 -24.81 5.90
N ALA A 123 2.54 -25.21 6.75
CA ALA A 123 1.46 -26.13 6.38
C ALA A 123 0.60 -25.57 5.24
N MET A 124 0.28 -24.27 5.26
CA MET A 124 -0.44 -23.59 4.16
C MET A 124 0.34 -23.62 2.84
N SER A 125 1.67 -23.47 2.90
CA SER A 125 2.53 -23.53 1.72
C SER A 125 2.57 -24.93 1.15
N VAL A 126 2.82 -25.93 1.99
CA VAL A 126 2.83 -27.34 1.59
C VAL A 126 1.47 -27.77 1.03
N ALA A 127 0.37 -27.39 1.67
CA ALA A 127 -0.97 -27.69 1.17
C ALA A 127 -1.22 -27.07 -0.22
N ALA A 128 -0.80 -25.82 -0.43
CA ALA A 128 -0.89 -25.18 -1.74
C ALA A 128 -0.03 -25.90 -2.79
N ASP A 129 1.21 -26.23 -2.46
CA ASP A 129 2.15 -26.91 -3.35
C ASP A 129 1.68 -28.32 -3.72
N VAL A 130 1.05 -29.04 -2.78
CA VAL A 130 0.41 -30.33 -3.03
C VAL A 130 -0.77 -30.18 -4.00
N VAL A 131 -1.60 -29.15 -3.84
CA VAL A 131 -2.73 -28.88 -4.76
C VAL A 131 -2.24 -28.57 -6.17
N TYR A 132 -1.14 -27.83 -6.31
CA TYR A 132 -0.55 -27.55 -7.63
C TYR A 132 0.21 -28.75 -8.21
N GLY A 133 0.71 -29.64 -7.35
CA GLY A 133 1.54 -30.78 -7.68
C GLY A 133 3.01 -30.39 -7.79
N VAL A 134 3.86 -30.97 -6.93
CA VAL A 134 5.30 -30.66 -6.88
C VAL A 134 5.98 -30.86 -8.25
N GLY A 135 5.59 -31.89 -9.00
CA GLY A 135 6.08 -32.10 -10.36
C GLY A 135 5.79 -30.91 -11.28
N ASN A 136 4.58 -30.38 -11.24
CA ASN A 136 4.17 -29.21 -12.04
C ASN A 136 4.90 -27.92 -11.62
N LEU A 137 5.27 -27.79 -10.35
CA LEU A 137 6.09 -26.69 -9.86
C LEU A 137 7.53 -26.81 -10.37
N VAL A 138 8.08 -28.02 -10.47
CA VAL A 138 9.44 -28.23 -10.98
C VAL A 138 9.50 -28.02 -12.50
N SER A 139 8.63 -28.70 -13.25
CA SER A 139 8.58 -28.64 -14.71
C SER A 139 7.22 -29.11 -15.25
N ARG A 140 6.68 -28.39 -16.24
CA ARG A 140 5.45 -28.73 -16.95
C ARG A 140 5.47 -28.17 -18.37
N SER A 141 4.75 -28.81 -19.29
CA SER A 141 4.64 -28.37 -20.69
C SER A 141 3.71 -27.17 -20.85
N ASN A 142 2.58 -27.15 -20.14
CA ASN A 142 1.57 -26.10 -20.23
C ASN A 142 1.65 -25.10 -19.06
N TYR A 143 1.36 -23.83 -19.33
CA TYR A 143 1.38 -22.78 -18.32
C TYR A 143 0.41 -23.07 -17.17
N ASP A 144 -0.84 -23.36 -17.51
CA ASP A 144 -1.87 -23.76 -16.57
C ASP A 144 -1.70 -25.25 -16.25
N PRO A 145 -1.37 -25.62 -15.00
CA PRO A 145 -1.32 -27.01 -14.61
C PRO A 145 -2.73 -27.61 -14.73
N PRO A 146 -2.87 -28.87 -15.17
CA PRO A 146 -4.16 -29.55 -15.19
C PRO A 146 -4.75 -29.54 -13.78
N ARG A 147 -5.85 -28.80 -13.60
CA ARG A 147 -6.48 -28.62 -12.28
C ARG A 147 -7.39 -29.80 -12.00
N ALA A 148 -7.08 -30.61 -10.99
CA ALA A 148 -7.97 -31.69 -10.57
C ALA A 148 -9.30 -31.13 -10.00
N ILE A 149 -9.25 -30.03 -9.24
CA ILE A 149 -10.43 -29.38 -8.63
C ILE A 149 -10.23 -27.86 -8.59
N PRO A 150 -10.99 -27.04 -9.37
CA PRO A 150 -10.82 -25.58 -9.43
C PRO A 150 -10.93 -24.88 -8.07
N ALA A 151 -11.80 -25.37 -7.18
CA ALA A 151 -11.98 -24.83 -5.84
C ALA A 151 -10.72 -24.98 -4.97
N LEU A 152 -10.01 -26.10 -5.07
CA LEU A 152 -8.76 -26.31 -4.35
C LEU A 152 -7.66 -25.39 -4.87
N SER A 153 -7.56 -25.21 -6.19
CA SER A 153 -6.59 -24.27 -6.78
C SER A 153 -6.87 -22.82 -6.33
N ALA A 154 -8.14 -22.42 -6.28
CA ALA A 154 -8.53 -21.11 -5.77
C ALA A 154 -8.15 -20.93 -4.30
N LEU A 155 -8.40 -21.95 -3.47
CA LEU A 155 -7.99 -21.96 -2.06
C LEU A 155 -6.47 -21.87 -1.92
N ALA A 156 -5.72 -22.68 -2.65
CA ALA A 156 -4.25 -22.67 -2.66
C ALA A 156 -3.69 -21.28 -3.02
N GLY A 157 -4.29 -20.61 -4.01
CA GLY A 157 -3.96 -19.23 -4.38
C GLY A 157 -4.18 -18.20 -3.26
N VAL A 158 -5.03 -18.48 -2.27
CA VAL A 158 -5.25 -17.61 -1.10
C VAL A 158 -4.35 -18.01 0.07
N LEU A 159 -4.08 -19.30 0.25
CA LEU A 159 -3.27 -19.83 1.34
C LEU A 159 -1.83 -19.32 1.32
N ILE A 160 -1.20 -19.21 0.15
CA ILE A 160 0.20 -18.76 0.06
C ILE A 160 0.36 -17.31 0.56
N PRO A 161 -0.40 -16.31 0.11
CA PRO A 161 -0.33 -14.95 0.66
C PRO A 161 -0.60 -14.86 2.17
N ILE A 162 -1.52 -15.67 2.70
CA ILE A 162 -1.82 -15.72 4.15
C ILE A 162 -0.63 -16.30 4.91
N GLY A 163 -0.10 -17.44 4.46
CA GLY A 163 1.09 -18.05 5.03
C GLY A 163 2.29 -17.10 4.98
N PHE A 164 2.44 -16.35 3.89
CA PHE A 164 3.48 -15.33 3.76
C PHE A 164 3.33 -14.22 4.79
N ALA A 165 2.12 -13.68 4.95
CA ALA A 165 1.85 -12.66 5.96
C ALA A 165 2.18 -13.16 7.38
N LEU A 166 1.82 -14.41 7.71
CA LEU A 166 2.17 -15.03 9.00
C LEU A 166 3.68 -15.20 9.18
N ALA A 167 4.39 -15.65 8.16
CA ALA A 167 5.85 -15.80 8.23
C ALA A 167 6.56 -14.44 8.38
N VAL A 168 6.13 -13.42 7.65
CA VAL A 168 6.68 -12.05 7.81
C VAL A 168 6.33 -11.49 9.19
N LEU A 169 5.12 -11.73 9.70
CA LEU A 169 4.72 -11.32 11.07
C LEU A 169 5.74 -11.86 12.07
N VAL A 170 6.06 -13.15 11.97
CA VAL A 170 7.00 -13.81 12.87
C VAL A 170 8.43 -13.30 12.68
N LEU A 171 8.89 -13.16 11.43
CA LEU A 171 10.23 -12.65 11.11
C LEU A 171 10.47 -11.27 11.74
N VAL A 172 9.44 -10.43 11.74
CA VAL A 172 9.48 -9.05 12.22
C VAL A 172 9.25 -9.00 13.74
N ALA A 173 8.23 -9.67 14.28
CA ALA A 173 7.76 -9.49 15.66
C ALA A 173 8.38 -10.44 16.69
N SER A 174 9.02 -11.54 16.29
CA SER A 174 9.64 -12.50 17.21
C SER A 174 11.04 -12.08 17.66
N SER A 175 11.43 -12.47 18.88
CA SER A 175 12.80 -12.29 19.41
C SER A 175 13.71 -13.50 19.15
N GLY A 176 13.16 -14.71 18.96
CA GLY A 176 13.93 -15.94 18.84
C GLY A 176 14.63 -16.08 17.48
N ARG A 177 15.97 -16.18 17.48
CA ARG A 177 16.77 -16.31 16.24
C ARG A 177 16.38 -17.53 15.40
N PHE A 178 16.20 -18.68 16.03
CA PHE A 178 15.81 -19.92 15.33
C PHE A 178 14.43 -19.81 14.67
N ILE A 179 13.42 -19.30 15.38
CA ILE A 179 12.06 -19.13 14.84
C ILE A 179 12.06 -18.13 13.67
N ARG A 180 12.87 -17.06 13.75
CA ARG A 180 13.04 -16.10 12.65
C ARG A 180 13.70 -16.73 11.42
N LEU A 181 14.69 -17.60 11.63
CA LEU A 181 15.30 -18.38 10.54
C LEU A 181 14.26 -19.30 9.87
N MET A 182 13.46 -20.03 10.66
CA MET A 182 12.39 -20.86 10.12
C MET A 182 11.36 -20.05 9.33
N ALA A 183 10.95 -18.89 9.85
CA ALA A 183 10.07 -17.98 9.11
C ALA A 183 10.69 -17.51 7.78
N ALA A 184 11.98 -17.21 7.76
CA ALA A 184 12.70 -16.86 6.54
C ALA A 184 12.74 -18.02 5.53
N CYS A 185 12.97 -19.25 5.98
CA CYS A 185 12.90 -20.44 5.14
C CYS A 185 11.51 -20.64 4.51
N VAL A 186 10.44 -20.45 5.29
CA VAL A 186 9.06 -20.52 4.80
C VAL A 186 8.78 -19.43 3.76
N ILE A 187 9.27 -18.20 3.98
CA ILE A 187 9.18 -17.11 3.00
C ILE A 187 9.87 -17.49 1.69
N LEU A 188 11.07 -18.06 1.74
CA LEU A 188 11.81 -18.50 0.55
C LEU A 188 11.08 -19.62 -0.20
N LEU A 189 10.50 -20.57 0.53
CA LEU A 189 9.68 -21.64 -0.07
C LEU A 189 8.48 -21.07 -0.82
N GLN A 190 7.76 -20.11 -0.24
CA GLN A 190 6.60 -19.48 -0.88
C GLN A 190 6.99 -18.63 -2.09
N LEU A 191 8.12 -17.91 -2.01
CA LEU A 191 8.68 -17.17 -3.14
C LEU A 191 9.05 -18.12 -4.28
N ALA A 192 9.72 -19.23 -3.99
CA ALA A 192 10.08 -20.25 -4.98
C ALA A 192 8.84 -20.87 -5.64
N SER A 193 7.79 -21.11 -4.86
CA SER A 193 6.53 -21.70 -5.35
C SER A 193 5.76 -20.74 -6.27
N LEU A 194 5.64 -19.46 -5.88
CA LEU A 194 5.01 -18.44 -6.74
C LEU A 194 5.84 -18.14 -7.98
N TYR A 195 7.17 -18.19 -7.88
CA TYR A 195 8.07 -18.09 -9.03
C TYR A 195 7.90 -19.27 -9.99
N ALA A 196 7.86 -20.50 -9.49
CA ALA A 196 7.59 -21.72 -10.26
C ALA A 196 6.23 -21.70 -10.97
N MET A 197 5.25 -21.02 -10.39
CA MET A 197 3.94 -20.78 -11.01
C MET A 197 3.93 -19.59 -11.98
N SER A 198 4.97 -18.74 -12.00
CA SER A 198 4.94 -17.45 -12.72
C SER A 198 3.69 -16.64 -12.32
N SER A 199 3.36 -16.67 -11.02
CA SER A 199 2.17 -16.02 -10.48
C SER A 199 2.42 -14.52 -10.30
N ARG A 200 1.46 -13.70 -10.73
CA ARG A 200 1.46 -12.25 -10.44
C ARG A 200 1.43 -11.95 -8.93
N GLN A 201 1.00 -12.91 -8.10
CA GLN A 201 1.05 -12.77 -6.64
C GLN A 201 2.48 -12.64 -6.11
N LEU A 202 3.50 -13.10 -6.86
CA LEU A 202 4.90 -12.89 -6.49
C LEU A 202 5.21 -11.40 -6.30
N ALA A 203 4.65 -10.54 -7.15
CA ALA A 203 4.79 -9.09 -7.05
C ALA A 203 4.09 -8.50 -5.82
N LEU A 204 3.07 -9.17 -5.28
CA LEU A 204 2.33 -8.72 -4.10
C LEU A 204 3.09 -9.00 -2.80
N LEU A 205 3.96 -10.02 -2.76
CA LEU A 205 4.64 -10.41 -1.53
C LEU A 205 5.50 -9.29 -0.91
N PRO A 206 6.35 -8.56 -1.66
CA PRO A 206 7.06 -7.41 -1.10
C PRO A 206 6.12 -6.33 -0.53
N LEU A 207 4.97 -6.12 -1.17
CA LEU A 207 3.97 -5.15 -0.72
C LEU A 207 3.24 -5.62 0.54
N ILE A 208 2.94 -6.91 0.65
CA ILE A 208 2.40 -7.50 1.89
C ILE A 208 3.41 -7.36 3.03
N ALA A 209 4.70 -7.61 2.77
CA ALA A 209 5.74 -7.43 3.76
C ALA A 209 5.86 -5.95 4.21
N LEU A 210 5.84 -5.03 3.25
CA LEU A 210 5.83 -3.59 3.50
C LEU A 210 4.63 -3.18 4.38
N ALA A 211 3.44 -3.58 3.98
CA ALA A 211 2.20 -3.31 4.67
C ALA A 211 2.26 -3.86 6.11
N LEU A 212 2.71 -5.09 6.30
CA LEU A 212 2.76 -5.72 7.61
C LEU A 212 3.79 -5.07 8.55
N VAL A 213 4.95 -4.65 8.04
CA VAL A 213 5.93 -3.92 8.86
C VAL A 213 5.35 -2.58 9.32
N LEU A 214 4.60 -1.89 8.44
CA LEU A 214 3.85 -0.68 8.81
C LEU A 214 2.75 -1.00 9.84
N LEU A 215 1.99 -2.09 9.65
CA LEU A 215 0.96 -2.57 10.58
C LEU A 215 1.52 -2.70 11.99
N LEU A 216 2.70 -3.30 12.11
CA LEU A 216 3.40 -3.50 13.38
C LEU A 216 3.97 -2.21 14.00
N GLY A 217 3.72 -1.05 13.38
CA GLY A 217 4.13 0.27 13.85
C GLY A 217 5.62 0.53 13.71
N ARG A 218 6.33 -0.27 12.90
CA ARG A 218 7.75 -0.06 12.65
C ARG A 218 7.93 1.04 11.62
N ARG A 219 8.90 1.91 11.90
CA ARG A 219 9.31 2.94 10.94
C ARG A 219 10.09 2.26 9.82
N LEU A 220 9.63 2.46 8.60
CA LEU A 220 10.36 2.06 7.41
C LEU A 220 11.23 3.23 6.96
N THR A 221 12.48 2.94 6.61
CA THR A 221 13.31 3.93 5.92
C THR A 221 12.82 4.05 4.48
N PRO A 222 12.90 5.25 3.86
CA PRO A 222 12.55 5.42 2.45
C PRO A 222 13.28 4.42 1.53
N ARG A 223 14.52 4.07 1.86
CA ARG A 223 15.30 3.03 1.16
C ARG A 223 14.61 1.68 1.15
N VAL A 224 14.06 1.22 2.29
CA VAL A 224 13.34 -0.07 2.35
C VAL A 224 12.05 -0.02 1.52
N ILE A 225 11.33 1.12 1.56
CA ILE A 225 10.12 1.32 0.75
C ILE A 225 10.46 1.22 -0.74
N VAL A 226 11.52 1.91 -1.19
CA VAL A 226 11.99 1.87 -2.58
C VAL A 226 12.45 0.47 -2.97
N ILE A 227 13.19 -0.23 -2.11
CA ILE A 227 13.65 -1.61 -2.40
C ILE A 227 12.46 -2.55 -2.54
N LEU A 228 11.49 -2.55 -1.61
CA LEU A 228 10.35 -3.45 -1.67
C LEU A 228 9.39 -3.09 -2.81
N GLY A 229 9.19 -1.80 -3.10
CA GLY A 229 8.43 -1.34 -4.26
C GLY A 229 9.10 -1.73 -5.57
N GLY A 230 10.41 -1.52 -5.69
CA GLY A 230 11.19 -1.95 -6.85
C GLY A 230 11.19 -3.46 -7.04
N ALA A 231 11.34 -4.23 -5.96
CA ALA A 231 11.23 -5.69 -5.99
C ALA A 231 9.86 -6.16 -6.47
N SER A 232 8.77 -5.50 -6.04
CA SER A 232 7.41 -5.80 -6.54
C SER A 232 7.32 -5.60 -8.06
N VAL A 233 7.87 -4.50 -8.58
CA VAL A 233 7.90 -4.21 -10.03
C VAL A 233 8.71 -5.27 -10.79
N VAL A 234 9.92 -5.60 -10.32
CA VAL A 234 10.78 -6.61 -10.94
C VAL A 234 10.10 -7.97 -10.93
N PHE A 235 9.52 -8.38 -9.80
CA PHE A 235 8.79 -9.65 -9.71
C PHE A 235 7.58 -9.71 -10.63
N LEU A 236 6.87 -8.59 -10.83
CA LEU A 236 5.78 -8.55 -11.80
C LEU A 236 6.30 -8.74 -13.23
N ALA A 237 7.36 -8.02 -13.59
CA ALA A 237 7.97 -8.13 -14.91
C ALA A 237 8.48 -9.54 -15.20
N VAL A 238 9.16 -10.15 -14.22
CA VAL A 238 9.59 -11.56 -14.28
C VAL A 238 8.37 -12.48 -14.47
N ALA A 239 7.32 -12.32 -13.67
CA ALA A 239 6.12 -13.15 -13.79
C ALA A 239 5.46 -13.02 -15.17
N VAL A 240 5.38 -11.81 -15.74
CA VAL A 240 4.82 -11.56 -17.07
C VAL A 240 5.70 -12.18 -18.17
N ALA A 241 7.02 -11.99 -18.10
CA ALA A 241 7.96 -12.53 -19.09
C ALA A 241 7.92 -14.07 -19.11
N LEU A 242 7.99 -14.71 -17.94
CA LEU A 242 8.02 -16.17 -17.82
C LEU A 242 6.70 -16.85 -18.23
N ARG A 243 5.58 -16.13 -18.15
CA ARG A 243 4.27 -16.64 -18.57
C ARG A 243 4.18 -16.90 -20.07
N ASN A 244 4.91 -16.12 -20.87
CA ASN A 244 4.84 -16.16 -22.34
C ASN A 244 5.86 -17.12 -22.98
N LEU A 245 6.56 -17.93 -22.17
CA LEU A 245 7.53 -18.89 -22.67
C LEU A 245 6.83 -20.09 -23.34
N SER A 246 7.31 -20.49 -24.52
CA SER A 246 6.84 -21.68 -25.24
C SER A 246 7.61 -22.97 -24.88
N GLY A 247 8.77 -22.85 -24.23
CA GLY A 247 9.72 -23.94 -23.95
C GLY A 247 9.50 -24.70 -22.63
N GLY A 248 8.27 -24.65 -22.08
CA GLY A 248 7.93 -25.23 -20.78
C GLY A 248 7.92 -24.22 -19.64
N HIS A 249 7.30 -24.63 -18.52
CA HIS A 249 7.02 -23.80 -17.36
C HIS A 249 7.38 -24.53 -16.07
N GLY A 250 7.61 -23.80 -14.99
CA GLY A 250 8.09 -24.36 -13.73
C GLY A 250 9.45 -23.81 -13.33
N PHE A 251 9.88 -24.15 -12.12
CA PHE A 251 11.10 -23.64 -11.51
C PHE A 251 12.33 -23.87 -12.39
N VAL A 252 12.50 -25.09 -12.93
CA VAL A 252 13.67 -25.47 -13.73
C VAL A 252 13.70 -24.74 -15.07
N PRO A 253 12.68 -24.82 -15.96
CA PRO A 253 12.73 -24.13 -17.24
C PRO A 253 12.80 -22.60 -17.09
N TYR A 254 12.15 -22.01 -16.09
CA TYR A 254 12.27 -20.57 -15.83
C TYR A 254 13.68 -20.17 -15.40
N SER A 255 14.31 -20.95 -14.52
CA SER A 255 15.68 -20.70 -14.09
C SER A 255 16.66 -20.90 -15.25
N ALA A 256 16.46 -21.93 -16.07
CA ALA A 256 17.26 -22.16 -17.27
C ALA A 256 17.14 -20.99 -18.27
N TYR A 257 15.93 -20.47 -18.50
CA TYR A 257 15.70 -19.30 -19.35
C TYR A 257 16.45 -18.07 -18.83
N LEU A 258 16.28 -17.71 -17.55
CA LEU A 258 16.92 -16.51 -16.98
C LEU A 258 18.44 -16.64 -16.91
N LEU A 259 18.96 -17.80 -16.49
CA LEU A 259 20.40 -18.05 -16.40
C LEU A 259 21.06 -18.18 -17.78
N GLY A 260 20.31 -18.63 -18.79
CA GLY A 260 20.75 -18.71 -20.19
C GLY A 260 20.78 -17.36 -20.92
N GLY A 261 20.55 -16.24 -20.23
CA GLY A 261 20.52 -14.90 -20.81
C GLY A 261 19.16 -14.49 -21.36
N GLY A 262 18.09 -15.21 -21.03
CA GLY A 262 16.71 -14.82 -21.32
C GLY A 262 16.39 -13.47 -20.71
N GLY A 263 16.26 -12.45 -21.56
CA GLY A 263 15.99 -11.08 -21.12
C GLY A 263 14.61 -10.96 -20.48
N VAL A 264 14.54 -10.22 -19.37
CA VAL A 264 13.29 -9.66 -18.85
C VAL A 264 13.21 -8.23 -19.32
N ASP A 265 12.36 -7.97 -20.29
CA ASP A 265 12.12 -6.60 -20.73
C ASP A 265 11.25 -5.86 -19.69
N LEU A 266 11.93 -5.17 -18.79
CA LEU A 266 11.31 -4.35 -17.76
C LEU A 266 10.48 -3.21 -18.38
N SER A 267 10.88 -2.69 -19.54
CA SER A 267 10.22 -1.55 -20.17
C SER A 267 8.83 -1.94 -20.71
N SER A 268 8.73 -3.03 -21.48
CA SER A 268 7.43 -3.54 -21.95
C SER A 268 6.57 -4.05 -20.79
N SER A 269 7.17 -4.64 -19.75
CA SER A 269 6.44 -5.07 -18.57
C SER A 269 5.83 -3.90 -17.79
N LEU A 270 6.61 -2.82 -17.61
CA LEU A 270 6.13 -1.58 -17.00
C LEU A 270 5.05 -0.91 -17.84
N TRP A 271 5.22 -0.89 -19.15
CA TRP A 271 4.22 -0.36 -20.07
C TRP A 271 2.92 -1.16 -20.01
N THR A 272 3.02 -2.49 -19.95
CA THR A 272 1.87 -3.40 -19.78
C THR A 272 1.18 -3.17 -18.44
N LEU A 273 1.93 -2.99 -17.35
CA LEU A 273 1.37 -2.66 -16.04
C LEU A 273 0.64 -1.31 -16.08
N ALA A 274 1.31 -0.28 -16.60
CA ALA A 274 0.75 1.06 -16.74
C ALA A 274 -0.53 1.01 -17.59
N GLY A 275 -0.50 0.30 -18.71
CA GLY A 275 -1.66 0.06 -19.58
C GLY A 275 -2.80 -0.63 -18.84
N ASN A 276 -2.54 -1.70 -18.08
CA ASN A 276 -3.58 -2.40 -17.33
C ASN A 276 -4.23 -1.53 -16.25
N VAL A 277 -3.46 -0.67 -15.58
CA VAL A 277 -4.00 0.23 -14.55
C VAL A 277 -4.74 1.39 -15.20
N ALA A 278 -4.17 2.00 -16.25
CA ALA A 278 -4.77 3.09 -17.02
C ALA A 278 -6.07 2.67 -17.73
N PHE A 279 -6.14 1.41 -18.18
CA PHE A 279 -7.30 0.84 -18.87
C PHE A 279 -8.60 0.90 -18.05
N ALA A 280 -8.52 1.01 -16.72
CA ALA A 280 -9.69 1.14 -15.87
C ALA A 280 -10.58 2.36 -16.19
N VAL A 281 -9.97 3.49 -16.61
CA VAL A 281 -10.72 4.72 -16.93
C VAL A 281 -11.55 4.56 -18.21
N PRO A 282 -10.97 4.21 -19.38
CA PRO A 282 -11.77 3.99 -20.58
C PRO A 282 -12.74 2.83 -20.41
N LEU A 283 -12.36 1.76 -19.69
CA LEU A 283 -13.27 0.64 -19.41
C LEU A 283 -14.51 1.09 -18.63
N THR A 284 -14.34 1.92 -17.60
CA THR A 284 -15.48 2.44 -16.82
C THR A 284 -16.44 3.24 -17.69
N SER A 285 -15.91 4.10 -18.57
CA SER A 285 -16.71 4.91 -19.48
C SER A 285 -17.43 4.06 -20.53
N TYR A 286 -16.73 3.07 -21.08
CA TYR A 286 -17.29 2.11 -22.03
C TYR A 286 -18.44 1.34 -21.39
N VAL A 287 -18.22 0.78 -20.20
CA VAL A 287 -19.26 0.04 -19.47
C VAL A 287 -20.46 0.93 -19.18
N ALA A 288 -20.22 2.15 -18.69
CA ALA A 288 -21.29 3.12 -18.40
C ALA A 288 -22.15 3.46 -19.63
N SER A 289 -21.56 3.50 -20.83
CA SER A 289 -22.30 3.79 -22.06
C SER A 289 -23.06 2.59 -22.62
N THR A 290 -22.71 1.36 -22.23
CA THR A 290 -23.43 0.16 -22.72
C THR A 290 -24.87 0.05 -22.21
N GLY A 291 -25.18 0.60 -21.03
CA GLY A 291 -26.51 0.47 -20.42
C GLY A 291 -26.87 -0.95 -19.96
N VAL A 292 -25.93 -1.89 -20.00
CA VAL A 292 -26.24 -3.32 -19.76
C VAL A 292 -26.49 -3.62 -18.28
N PHE A 293 -25.78 -2.98 -17.36
CA PHE A 293 -25.88 -3.22 -15.92
C PHE A 293 -27.00 -2.38 -15.27
N ASN A 294 -27.90 -3.04 -14.51
CA ASN A 294 -29.06 -2.41 -13.88
C ASN A 294 -29.13 -2.61 -12.35
N THR A 295 -30.20 -2.12 -11.71
CA THR A 295 -30.39 -2.22 -10.26
C THR A 295 -30.58 -3.66 -9.75
N ASN A 296 -31.15 -4.56 -10.57
CA ASN A 296 -31.24 -5.98 -10.22
C ASN A 296 -29.86 -6.64 -10.25
N ASP A 297 -29.02 -6.28 -11.22
CA ASP A 297 -27.62 -6.73 -11.27
C ASP A 297 -26.83 -6.22 -10.07
N LEU A 298 -27.10 -4.99 -9.62
CA LEU A 298 -26.52 -4.44 -8.39
C LEU A 298 -26.95 -5.26 -7.17
N ALA A 299 -28.24 -5.55 -7.00
CA ALA A 299 -28.73 -6.37 -5.90
C ALA A 299 -28.12 -7.79 -5.93
N LEU A 300 -28.07 -8.42 -7.09
CA LEU A 300 -27.43 -9.72 -7.30
C LEU A 300 -25.93 -9.67 -6.98
N SER A 301 -25.25 -8.58 -7.33
CA SER A 301 -23.82 -8.36 -7.03
C SER A 301 -23.54 -8.10 -5.55
N LEU A 302 -24.51 -7.55 -4.82
CA LEU A 302 -24.43 -7.33 -3.38
C LEU A 302 -24.94 -8.53 -2.56
N SER A 303 -25.40 -9.60 -3.22
CA SER A 303 -25.77 -10.83 -2.52
C SER A 303 -24.53 -11.55 -1.96
N ILE A 304 -24.70 -12.18 -0.79
CA ILE A 304 -23.66 -13.02 -0.17
C ILE A 304 -23.62 -14.42 -0.82
N SER A 305 -24.53 -14.72 -1.77
CA SER A 305 -24.65 -16.03 -2.39
C SER A 305 -23.35 -16.45 -3.10
N PRO A 306 -23.04 -17.75 -3.17
CA PRO A 306 -21.83 -18.24 -3.82
C PRO A 306 -21.80 -17.87 -5.31
N SER A 307 -20.63 -17.75 -5.92
CA SER A 307 -20.54 -17.42 -7.36
C SER A 307 -21.04 -18.52 -8.29
N SER A 308 -21.26 -19.73 -7.77
CA SER A 308 -21.87 -20.84 -8.48
C SER A 308 -23.39 -20.72 -8.58
N ASP A 309 -23.98 -19.70 -7.95
CA ASP A 309 -25.39 -19.39 -8.10
C ASP A 309 -25.74 -19.22 -9.59
N ALA A 310 -26.75 -19.96 -10.05
CA ALA A 310 -27.05 -20.14 -11.46
C ALA A 310 -27.33 -18.78 -12.14
N GLU A 311 -28.01 -17.88 -11.45
CA GLU A 311 -28.32 -16.54 -11.94
C GLU A 311 -27.06 -15.73 -12.22
N TRP A 312 -26.09 -15.75 -11.30
CA TRP A 312 -24.82 -15.05 -11.50
C TRP A 312 -23.94 -15.72 -12.55
N ALA A 313 -23.91 -17.05 -12.59
CA ALA A 313 -23.11 -17.79 -13.56
C ALA A 313 -23.53 -17.47 -15.00
N ILE A 314 -24.84 -17.27 -15.22
CA ILE A 314 -25.39 -16.81 -16.50
C ILE A 314 -25.05 -15.33 -16.69
N ARG A 315 -25.45 -14.48 -15.74
CA ARG A 315 -25.37 -13.02 -15.91
C ARG A 315 -23.94 -12.49 -16.03
N SER A 316 -22.98 -13.10 -15.35
CA SER A 316 -21.57 -12.69 -15.39
C SER A 316 -20.91 -12.86 -16.75
N ARG A 317 -21.52 -13.61 -17.69
CA ARG A 317 -21.06 -13.70 -19.08
C ARG A 317 -21.39 -12.46 -19.88
N ASP A 318 -22.54 -11.85 -19.60
CA ASP A 318 -23.01 -10.62 -20.26
C ASP A 318 -22.30 -9.36 -19.72
N LEU A 319 -21.83 -9.40 -18.47
CA LEU A 319 -21.15 -8.29 -17.81
C LEU A 319 -19.66 -8.23 -18.14
N ARG A 320 -19.33 -8.34 -19.43
CA ARG A 320 -17.95 -8.44 -19.93
C ARG A 320 -17.83 -7.83 -21.32
N VAL A 321 -16.69 -7.20 -21.58
CA VAL A 321 -16.33 -6.70 -22.91
C VAL A 321 -15.75 -7.84 -23.77
N HIS A 322 -15.08 -8.78 -23.11
CA HIS A 322 -14.47 -9.97 -23.69
C HIS A 322 -14.35 -11.05 -22.58
N ASP A 323 -14.13 -12.31 -22.95
CA ASP A 323 -13.92 -13.43 -22.00
C ASP A 323 -12.86 -13.19 -20.92
N PHE A 324 -11.93 -12.27 -21.17
CA PHE A 324 -10.83 -11.94 -20.27
C PHE A 324 -10.92 -10.52 -19.71
N ILE A 325 -11.91 -9.74 -20.14
CA ILE A 325 -12.10 -8.34 -19.75
C ILE A 325 -13.50 -8.20 -19.15
N PRO A 326 -13.67 -8.48 -17.84
CA PRO A 326 -14.94 -8.24 -17.18
C PRO A 326 -15.22 -6.73 -17.11
N PHE A 327 -16.49 -6.37 -16.94
CA PHE A 327 -16.83 -5.02 -16.51
C PHE A 327 -16.21 -4.75 -15.14
N ASN A 328 -15.79 -3.50 -14.93
CA ASN A 328 -15.31 -3.07 -13.62
C ASN A 328 -16.45 -2.47 -12.78
N ALA A 329 -16.34 -2.56 -11.46
CA ALA A 329 -17.39 -2.14 -10.55
C ALA A 329 -17.73 -0.66 -10.68
N THR A 330 -16.72 0.18 -10.94
CA THR A 330 -16.94 1.61 -11.19
C THR A 330 -17.82 1.83 -12.42
N GLY A 331 -17.60 1.08 -13.51
CA GLY A 331 -18.40 1.15 -14.74
C GLY A 331 -19.82 0.63 -14.54
N GLU A 332 -19.96 -0.51 -13.87
CA GLU A 332 -21.25 -1.10 -13.55
C GLU A 332 -22.12 -0.10 -12.75
N ILE A 333 -21.58 0.51 -11.70
CA ILE A 333 -22.30 1.51 -10.90
C ILE A 333 -22.57 2.79 -11.72
N ALA A 334 -21.61 3.24 -12.53
CA ALA A 334 -21.79 4.41 -13.40
C ALA A 334 -22.88 4.20 -14.46
N THR A 335 -23.12 2.95 -14.88
CA THR A 335 -24.21 2.59 -15.80
C THR A 335 -25.59 2.94 -15.21
N ILE A 336 -25.77 2.75 -13.91
CA ILE A 336 -26.99 3.16 -13.20
C ILE A 336 -27.03 4.69 -13.05
N GLY A 337 -25.87 5.31 -12.78
CA GLY A 337 -25.72 6.75 -12.85
C GLY A 337 -24.46 7.29 -12.16
N TRP A 338 -23.81 8.27 -12.79
CA TRP A 338 -22.63 8.93 -12.25
C TRP A 338 -22.86 9.60 -10.89
N LEU A 339 -24.06 10.13 -10.65
CA LEU A 339 -24.41 10.70 -9.34
C LEU A 339 -24.46 9.62 -8.25
N LEU A 340 -24.96 8.42 -8.57
CA LEU A 340 -24.95 7.28 -7.64
C LEU A 340 -23.51 6.86 -7.33
N LEU A 341 -22.67 6.73 -8.36
CA LEU A 341 -21.24 6.44 -8.18
C LEU A 341 -20.57 7.47 -7.26
N ALA A 342 -20.72 8.76 -7.56
CA ALA A 342 -20.16 9.84 -6.75
C ALA A 342 -20.66 9.78 -5.30
N SER A 343 -21.96 9.55 -5.10
CA SER A 343 -22.56 9.43 -3.77
C SER A 343 -22.00 8.24 -2.98
N LEU A 344 -21.82 7.09 -3.63
CA LEU A 344 -21.26 5.89 -3.02
C LEU A 344 -19.77 6.09 -2.66
N VAL A 345 -18.98 6.70 -3.54
CA VAL A 345 -17.57 7.01 -3.27
C VAL A 345 -17.45 7.99 -2.10
N CYS A 346 -18.21 9.08 -2.10
CA CYS A 346 -18.23 10.04 -0.99
C CYS A 346 -18.67 9.38 0.33
N GLY A 347 -19.74 8.58 0.30
CA GLY A 347 -20.24 7.85 1.46
C GLY A 347 -19.24 6.86 2.03
N ALA A 348 -18.61 6.05 1.16
CA ALA A 348 -17.54 5.11 1.55
C ALA A 348 -16.33 5.84 2.15
N THR A 349 -15.89 6.92 1.51
CA THR A 349 -14.75 7.73 1.99
C THR A 349 -15.04 8.35 3.35
N LEU A 350 -16.25 8.90 3.55
CA LEU A 350 -16.69 9.45 4.83
C LEU A 350 -16.80 8.37 5.91
N ALA A 351 -17.41 7.23 5.61
CA ALA A 351 -17.55 6.11 6.53
C ALA A 351 -16.17 5.61 7.00
N VAL A 352 -15.24 5.42 6.07
CA VAL A 352 -13.86 5.03 6.40
C VAL A 352 -13.16 6.10 7.23
N TYR A 353 -13.27 7.38 6.89
CA TYR A 353 -12.72 8.47 7.70
C TYR A 353 -13.20 8.40 9.16
N VAL A 354 -14.52 8.26 9.37
CA VAL A 354 -15.12 8.16 10.70
C VAL A 354 -14.62 6.92 11.45
N VAL A 355 -14.55 5.76 10.78
CA VAL A 355 -14.05 4.51 11.36
C VAL A 355 -12.59 4.65 11.77
N LEU A 356 -11.71 5.10 10.87
CA LEU A 356 -10.29 5.28 11.15
C LEU A 356 -10.07 6.26 12.30
N ARG A 357 -10.85 7.36 12.35
CA ARG A 357 -10.81 8.32 13.45
C ARG A 357 -11.17 7.69 14.79
N ARG A 358 -12.27 6.92 14.85
CA ARG A 358 -12.67 6.19 16.07
C ARG A 358 -11.60 5.18 16.49
N LEU A 359 -11.00 4.45 15.54
CA LEU A 359 -9.95 3.48 15.82
C LEU A 359 -8.67 4.15 16.35
N SER A 360 -8.29 5.31 15.81
CA SER A 360 -7.18 6.13 16.30
C SER A 360 -7.44 6.61 17.74
N ALA A 361 -8.63 7.18 17.99
CA ALA A 361 -9.02 7.67 19.31
C ALA A 361 -9.02 6.55 20.37
N ASN A 362 -9.45 5.34 19.99
CA ASN A 362 -9.45 4.16 20.84
C ASN A 362 -8.08 3.46 20.96
N GLY A 363 -7.02 3.99 20.34
CA GLY A 363 -5.69 3.41 20.42
C GLY A 363 -5.58 2.02 19.78
N ARG A 364 -6.30 1.78 18.67
CA ARG A 364 -6.29 0.51 17.91
C ARG A 364 -5.55 0.66 16.57
N PRO A 365 -4.22 0.90 16.56
CA PRO A 365 -3.48 1.23 15.34
C PRO A 365 -3.43 0.08 14.33
N LEU A 366 -3.39 -1.17 14.79
CA LEU A 366 -3.40 -2.35 13.89
C LEU A 366 -4.71 -2.43 13.09
N LEU A 367 -5.84 -2.31 13.79
CA LEU A 367 -7.16 -2.35 13.16
C LEU A 367 -7.37 -1.15 12.23
N LEU A 368 -6.91 0.03 12.63
CA LEU A 368 -6.93 1.23 11.79
C LEU A 368 -6.24 0.96 10.45
N GLN A 369 -5.00 0.46 10.51
CA GLN A 369 -4.24 0.25 9.30
C GLN A 369 -4.78 -0.91 8.46
N ALA A 370 -5.29 -1.98 9.08
CA ALA A 370 -5.95 -3.07 8.36
C ALA A 370 -7.19 -2.59 7.58
N VAL A 371 -8.02 -1.74 8.20
CA VAL A 371 -9.17 -1.11 7.53
C VAL A 371 -8.71 -0.20 6.39
N ALA A 372 -7.67 0.61 6.60
CA ALA A 372 -7.13 1.49 5.56
C ALA A 372 -6.60 0.70 4.34
N ILE A 373 -5.90 -0.42 4.58
CA ILE A 373 -5.40 -1.31 3.52
C ILE A 373 -6.56 -1.97 2.79
N LEU A 374 -7.55 -2.53 3.50
CA LEU A 374 -8.72 -3.16 2.88
C LEU A 374 -9.52 -2.16 2.04
N TYR A 375 -9.62 -0.91 2.50
CA TYR A 375 -10.27 0.15 1.75
C TYR A 375 -9.51 0.48 0.45
N LEU A 376 -8.19 0.69 0.54
CA LEU A 376 -7.35 0.94 -0.65
C LEU A 376 -7.37 -0.25 -1.62
N PHE A 377 -7.35 -1.47 -1.09
CA PHE A 377 -7.43 -2.68 -1.89
C PHE A 377 -8.78 -2.81 -2.59
N SER A 378 -9.89 -2.55 -1.89
CA SER A 378 -11.24 -2.54 -2.48
C SER A 378 -11.36 -1.50 -3.59
N PHE A 379 -10.74 -0.33 -3.43
CA PHE A 379 -10.66 0.68 -4.48
C PHE A 379 -9.87 0.19 -5.71
N VAL A 380 -8.68 -0.39 -5.53
CA VAL A 380 -7.90 -0.92 -6.66
C VAL A 380 -8.68 -2.04 -7.36
N LEU A 381 -9.36 -2.90 -6.61
CA LEU A 381 -10.21 -3.93 -7.18
C LEU A 381 -11.41 -3.35 -7.93
N SER A 382 -12.02 -2.25 -7.47
CA SER A 382 -13.15 -1.63 -8.16
C SER A 382 -12.82 -1.12 -9.56
N LEU A 383 -11.55 -0.84 -9.82
CA LEU A 383 -11.05 -0.43 -11.11
C LEU A 383 -10.88 -1.60 -12.11
N GLN A 384 -10.72 -2.82 -11.62
CA GLN A 384 -10.32 -3.99 -12.43
C GLN A 384 -11.32 -5.15 -12.43
N TYR A 385 -12.18 -5.23 -11.42
CA TYR A 385 -13.11 -6.35 -11.22
C TYR A 385 -14.54 -5.83 -11.05
N ASN A 386 -15.51 -6.69 -11.34
CA ASN A 386 -16.93 -6.41 -11.20
C ASN A 386 -17.38 -6.15 -9.75
N THR A 387 -18.57 -5.56 -9.62
CA THR A 387 -19.20 -5.15 -8.36
C THR A 387 -19.31 -6.32 -7.40
N ARG A 388 -19.64 -7.53 -7.88
CA ARG A 388 -19.76 -8.71 -7.02
C ARG A 388 -18.44 -9.14 -6.39
N SER A 389 -17.35 -9.07 -7.14
CA SER A 389 -16.03 -9.41 -6.60
C SER A 389 -15.65 -8.38 -5.53
N VAL A 390 -15.83 -7.09 -5.84
CA VAL A 390 -15.47 -5.98 -4.97
C VAL A 390 -16.32 -5.95 -3.69
N SER A 391 -17.62 -6.18 -3.79
CA SER A 391 -18.55 -6.17 -2.64
C SER A 391 -18.13 -7.20 -1.59
N ARG A 392 -17.72 -8.40 -2.01
CA ARG A 392 -17.22 -9.45 -1.11
C ARG A 392 -15.96 -9.05 -0.36
N PHE A 393 -15.03 -8.37 -1.04
CA PHE A 393 -13.86 -7.81 -0.34
C PHE A 393 -14.26 -6.67 0.59
N ALA A 394 -15.21 -5.82 0.19
CA ALA A 394 -15.72 -4.73 1.01
C ALA A 394 -16.41 -5.26 2.29
N TYR A 395 -17.11 -6.40 2.23
CA TYR A 395 -17.72 -7.05 3.41
C TYR A 395 -16.69 -7.51 4.45
N LEU A 396 -15.42 -7.68 4.07
CA LEU A 396 -14.37 -8.00 5.05
C LEU A 396 -14.12 -6.85 6.02
N ILE A 397 -14.43 -5.59 5.65
CA ILE A 397 -14.28 -4.44 6.55
C ILE A 397 -15.25 -4.53 7.74
N PRO A 398 -16.59 -4.61 7.57
CA PRO A 398 -17.51 -4.76 8.70
C PRO A 398 -17.29 -6.07 9.45
N VAL A 399 -16.97 -7.18 8.77
CA VAL A 399 -16.64 -8.45 9.43
C VAL A 399 -15.42 -8.30 10.35
N LEU A 400 -14.35 -7.65 9.88
CA LEU A 400 -13.16 -7.38 10.67
C LEU A 400 -13.48 -6.49 11.88
N LEU A 401 -14.30 -5.44 11.70
CA LEU A 401 -14.71 -4.54 12.77
C LEU A 401 -15.55 -5.25 13.83
N VAL A 402 -16.53 -6.06 13.42
CA VAL A 402 -17.37 -6.87 14.32
C VAL A 402 -16.53 -7.91 15.04
N GLY A 403 -15.66 -8.64 14.34
CA GLY A 403 -14.74 -9.61 14.94
C GLY A 403 -13.82 -8.96 15.98
N ALA A 404 -13.25 -7.80 15.68
CA ALA A 404 -12.42 -7.06 16.63
C ALA A 404 -13.23 -6.43 17.79
N TRP A 405 -14.53 -6.19 17.62
CA TRP A 405 -15.43 -5.79 18.70
C TRP A 405 -15.71 -6.97 19.62
N ILE A 406 -16.10 -8.14 19.09
CA ILE A 406 -16.33 -9.38 19.84
C ILE A 406 -15.05 -9.80 20.59
N LEU A 407 -13.90 -9.85 19.91
CA LEU A 407 -12.62 -10.16 20.54
C LEU A 407 -12.25 -9.14 21.63
N GLY A 408 -12.64 -7.88 21.46
CA GLY A 408 -12.43 -6.84 22.47
C GLY A 408 -13.39 -6.91 23.67
N LEU A 409 -14.50 -7.65 23.57
CA LEU A 409 -15.36 -8.00 24.69
C LEU A 409 -14.81 -9.22 25.43
N VAL A 410 -14.29 -10.20 24.69
CA VAL A 410 -13.77 -11.46 25.24
C VAL A 410 -12.38 -11.30 25.85
N LEU A 411 -11.51 -10.50 25.22
CA LEU A 411 -10.20 -10.20 25.77
C LEU A 411 -10.36 -9.07 26.79
N PRO A 412 -10.12 -9.31 28.09
CA PRO A 412 -10.17 -8.25 29.08
C PRO A 412 -9.27 -7.15 28.58
N ARG A 413 -9.80 -5.91 28.53
CA ARG A 413 -8.97 -4.73 28.27
C ARG A 413 -7.83 -4.87 29.24
N VAL A 414 -6.63 -5.14 28.72
CA VAL A 414 -5.41 -5.05 29.49
C VAL A 414 -5.37 -3.58 29.86
N ARG A 415 -6.01 -3.24 30.98
CA ARG A 415 -5.87 -1.98 31.65
C ARG A 415 -4.37 -1.94 31.79
N ARG A 416 -3.72 -1.11 30.97
CA ARG A 416 -2.42 -0.58 31.30
C ARG A 416 -2.70 0.09 32.62
N ASP A 417 -2.57 -0.67 33.69
CA ASP A 417 -2.42 -0.15 35.03
C ASP A 417 -1.16 0.66 34.90
N ARG A 418 -1.40 1.92 34.54
CA ARG A 418 -0.53 3.04 34.72
C ARG A 418 -0.50 3.19 36.24
N LYS A 419 0.05 2.18 36.92
CA LYS A 419 1.04 2.42 37.95
C LYS A 419 2.09 3.20 37.19
N SER A 420 1.83 4.51 37.07
CA SER A 420 2.89 5.48 37.18
C SER A 420 3.78 4.87 38.26
N PRO A 421 5.08 4.66 38.01
CA PRO A 421 5.97 4.64 39.14
C PRO A 421 5.67 5.97 39.82
N GLU A 422 4.76 5.90 40.79
CA GLU A 422 4.61 6.86 41.84
C GLU A 422 6.05 6.91 42.26
N HIS A 423 6.70 8.01 41.89
CA HIS A 423 7.83 8.50 42.64
C HIS A 423 7.30 8.53 44.08
N LYS A 424 7.36 7.37 44.75
CA LYS A 424 7.98 7.26 46.05
C LYS A 424 9.39 7.82 45.83
N ASN A 425 9.47 9.13 45.62
CA ASN A 425 10.37 9.97 46.37
C ASN A 425 10.13 9.51 47.80
N HIS A 426 10.93 8.51 48.18
CA HIS A 426 11.33 8.30 49.53
C HIS A 426 11.94 9.62 50.00
N ASN A 427 11.03 10.50 50.40
CA ASN A 427 11.20 11.38 51.53
C ASN A 427 11.20 10.50 52.81
N ARG A 428 12.08 9.48 52.83
CA ARG A 428 12.54 8.78 54.04
C ARG A 428 13.85 9.51 54.37
N GLY A 429 13.77 10.55 55.20
CA GLY A 429 14.22 10.47 56.59
C GLY A 429 15.59 11.15 56.67
N ARG A 430 15.74 12.39 57.16
CA ARG A 430 15.57 12.89 58.54
C ARG A 430 16.68 12.37 59.48
N HIS A 431 17.28 13.32 60.21
CA HIS A 431 18.19 13.24 61.38
C HIS A 431 19.68 13.44 61.09
N SER A 432 20.23 14.65 61.26
CA SER A 432 20.64 15.32 62.52
C SER A 432 21.93 14.74 63.12
N HIS A 433 23.08 15.31 62.74
CA HIS A 433 24.27 15.32 63.57
C HIS A 433 24.79 16.75 63.73
N SER A 434 24.45 17.30 64.89
CA SER A 434 25.08 18.41 65.58
C SER A 434 26.44 17.99 66.12
N SER A 435 27.31 19.00 66.32
CA SER A 435 28.49 19.07 67.19
C SER A 435 29.79 18.36 66.77
N ALA A 436 30.79 19.14 66.33
CA ALA A 436 31.97 19.45 67.16
C ALA A 436 32.98 20.39 66.44
N HIS A 437 33.32 21.48 67.14
CA HIS A 437 34.59 22.21 67.18
C HIS A 437 35.38 22.57 65.90
N ARG A 438 35.52 23.88 65.64
CA ARG A 438 36.81 24.57 65.85
C ARG A 438 36.68 26.10 65.87
N GLU A 439 37.43 26.68 66.80
CA GLU A 439 37.47 28.07 67.26
C GLU A 439 38.27 29.01 66.35
N HIS A 440 37.76 30.24 66.17
CA HIS A 440 38.40 31.59 66.25
C HIS A 440 39.67 31.97 65.43
N PRO A 441 40.03 33.29 65.30
CA PRO A 441 39.28 34.57 65.18
C PRO A 441 39.91 35.51 64.07
N PRO A 442 39.94 36.86 64.16
CA PRO A 442 38.91 37.81 63.72
C PRO A 442 39.43 38.89 62.73
N ARG A 443 38.50 39.69 62.17
CA ARG A 443 38.62 41.11 61.73
C ARG A 443 37.34 41.38 60.92
N GLY A 444 36.46 42.33 61.21
CA GLY A 444 36.58 43.61 61.88
C GLY A 444 35.85 44.62 60.99
N VAL A 445 35.20 45.61 61.60
CA VAL A 445 34.77 46.89 60.98
C VAL A 445 33.54 46.75 60.06
N SER A 446 32.48 47.57 60.10
CA SER A 446 31.97 48.58 61.03
C SER A 446 30.59 48.98 60.49
N SER A 447 29.72 49.46 61.38
CA SER A 447 28.81 50.62 61.25
C SER A 447 27.99 50.78 59.94
N LYS A 448 26.67 51.01 59.92
CA LYS A 448 25.81 51.94 60.68
C LYS A 448 24.36 51.41 60.49
N ARG A 449 23.47 51.38 61.51
CA ARG A 449 22.66 52.51 62.03
C ARG A 449 21.85 53.15 60.88
N ARG A 450 20.52 53.29 60.88
CA ARG A 450 19.45 53.23 61.89
C ARG A 450 18.11 53.35 61.11
N VAL A 451 17.00 52.81 61.68
CA VAL A 451 15.70 53.46 61.98
C VAL A 451 15.09 54.38 60.91
N ALA A 452 13.80 54.45 60.65
CA ALA A 452 12.53 53.76 60.95
C ALA A 452 11.46 54.62 60.24
N HIS A 453 10.20 54.19 60.32
CA HIS A 453 8.98 54.93 59.96
C HIS A 453 8.77 55.16 58.46
N ALA A 454 7.56 55.27 57.95
CA ALA A 454 6.18 54.99 58.36
C ALA A 454 5.36 55.63 57.23
N GLU A 455 4.21 55.05 56.88
CA GLU A 455 3.06 55.77 56.30
C GLU A 455 3.37 56.46 54.94
N ASP A 456 2.45 56.85 54.10
CA ASP A 456 1.07 56.50 53.82
C ASP A 456 0.88 56.93 52.36
N ASP A 457 -0.20 56.43 51.77
CA ASP A 457 -1.06 57.16 50.84
C ASP A 457 -0.66 57.48 49.38
N GLU A 458 -1.70 57.21 48.58
CA GLU A 458 -2.22 57.99 47.46
C GLU A 458 -1.50 57.91 46.10
N LEU A 459 -2.19 57.30 45.12
CA LEU A 459 -2.95 58.00 44.06
C LEU A 459 -1.96 58.77 43.15
N THR A 460 -1.67 58.34 41.94
CA THR A 460 -2.54 58.63 40.79
C THR A 460 -1.89 58.15 39.49
N SER A 461 -2.77 57.81 38.54
CA SER A 461 -2.71 58.15 37.11
C SER A 461 -1.64 57.55 36.19
N ASP A 462 -2.16 56.90 35.14
CA ASP A 462 -1.82 57.12 33.74
C ASP A 462 -0.36 57.38 33.38
N SER A 463 0.24 56.42 32.66
CA SER A 463 0.30 56.48 31.20
C SER A 463 1.29 55.44 30.65
N LYS A 464 0.95 54.94 29.46
CA LYS A 464 1.63 53.97 28.57
C LYS A 464 3.16 53.85 28.73
N PRO A 465 3.70 52.65 28.41
CA PRO A 465 4.84 52.67 27.48
C PRO A 465 4.71 51.67 26.33
N GLY A 466 5.15 52.17 25.16
CA GLY A 466 5.25 51.45 23.91
C GLY A 466 6.27 50.31 23.93
N ALA A 467 5.99 49.35 23.07
CA ALA A 467 6.85 48.23 22.76
C ALA A 467 8.17 48.69 22.13
N ARG A 468 9.29 48.43 22.82
CA ARG A 468 10.63 48.39 22.22
C ARG A 468 10.91 46.97 21.73
N PHE A 469 11.05 46.83 20.42
CA PHE A 469 11.75 45.72 19.78
C PHE A 469 13.23 45.75 20.21
N LYS A 470 13.75 44.60 20.65
CA LYS A 470 15.19 44.32 20.73
C LYS A 470 15.49 43.12 19.82
N THR A 471 16.00 43.42 18.64
CA THR A 471 16.89 42.56 17.86
C THR A 471 18.28 42.56 18.52
N VAL A 472 18.85 41.39 18.77
CA VAL A 472 20.27 41.23 19.12
C VAL A 472 20.87 40.14 18.24
N TYR A 473 21.77 40.57 17.36
CA TYR A 473 22.80 39.79 16.70
C TYR A 473 23.84 39.35 17.73
N GLY A 474 24.42 38.16 17.55
CA GLY A 474 25.61 37.71 18.26
C GLY A 474 26.31 36.61 17.48
N SER A 475 27.44 36.96 16.86
CA SER A 475 28.34 36.09 16.12
C SER A 475 29.46 35.53 17.02
N ASP A 476 30.01 34.41 16.56
CA ASP A 476 31.39 33.88 16.66
C ASP A 476 32.07 33.73 18.04
N ALA A 477 32.51 32.49 18.33
CA ALA A 477 33.91 32.09 18.13
C ALA A 477 34.21 30.65 18.62
N ASP A 478 35.17 30.05 17.92
CA ASP A 478 36.16 29.05 18.37
C ASP A 478 35.76 27.59 18.68
N HIS A 479 36.22 26.67 17.82
CA HIS A 479 37.33 25.78 18.16
C HIS A 479 37.80 24.95 16.94
N GLY A 480 39.05 25.18 16.55
CA GLY A 480 39.81 24.28 15.65
C GLY A 480 40.58 23.21 16.43
N ARG A 481 40.82 22.05 15.79
CA ARG A 481 42.02 21.22 16.01
C ARG A 481 42.19 20.15 14.91
N LYS A 482 43.31 20.31 14.19
CA LYS A 482 44.30 19.31 13.75
C LYS A 482 43.98 18.36 12.58
N SER A 483 44.57 18.73 11.44
CA SER A 483 45.27 17.88 10.48
C SER A 483 46.41 17.07 11.15
N GLU A 484 46.73 15.86 10.67
CA GLU A 484 47.78 15.60 9.67
C GLU A 484 48.23 14.11 9.61
N ALA A 485 48.68 13.72 8.41
CA ALA A 485 49.60 12.63 8.06
C ALA A 485 49.13 11.16 8.05
N ARG A 486 49.00 10.58 6.84
CA ARG A 486 50.04 9.68 6.28
C ARG A 486 49.84 9.41 4.78
N ASN A 487 50.64 10.08 3.96
CA ASN A 487 51.00 9.64 2.61
C ASN A 487 51.94 8.44 2.69
N ARG A 488 51.79 7.46 1.78
CA ARG A 488 52.87 6.92 0.94
C ARG A 488 52.39 5.80 -0.01
N ARG A 489 52.70 6.05 -1.30
CA ARG A 489 53.22 5.12 -2.32
C ARG A 489 52.26 4.11 -2.96
N GLU A 490 52.36 3.79 -4.24
CA GLU A 490 53.00 4.33 -5.46
C GLU A 490 52.59 3.33 -6.57
N ASP A 491 52.24 3.85 -7.74
CA ASP A 491 52.52 3.34 -9.09
C ASP A 491 52.41 1.83 -9.44
N ARG A 492 51.62 1.54 -10.50
CA ARG A 492 52.17 1.09 -11.81
C ARG A 492 51.10 0.91 -12.91
N LYS A 493 51.24 1.80 -13.91
CA LYS A 493 51.19 1.66 -15.40
C LYS A 493 49.94 1.19 -16.18
N PRO A 494 49.70 1.81 -17.36
CA PRO A 494 48.67 1.44 -18.34
C PRO A 494 49.25 0.55 -19.46
N LEU A 495 48.39 -0.24 -20.11
CA LEU A 495 48.68 -0.86 -21.41
C LEU A 495 47.46 -0.82 -22.33
N ALA A 496 47.78 -0.65 -23.60
CA ALA A 496 46.93 -0.18 -24.67
C ALA A 496 46.25 -1.30 -25.47
N SER A 497 45.25 -0.88 -26.24
CA SER A 497 44.92 -1.30 -27.62
C SER A 497 44.86 -2.80 -27.96
N VAL A 498 43.66 -3.29 -28.30
CA VAL A 498 43.47 -4.14 -29.50
C VAL A 498 42.09 -3.85 -30.11
N ARG A 499 42.11 -3.56 -31.41
CA ARG A 499 41.02 -3.35 -32.35
C ARG A 499 40.87 -4.63 -33.19
N LYS A 500 39.64 -5.15 -33.38
CA LYS A 500 39.18 -6.01 -34.50
C LYS A 500 37.64 -6.04 -34.44
N GLN A 501 36.89 -5.38 -35.32
CA GLN A 501 36.51 -5.69 -36.71
C GLN A 501 35.64 -6.97 -36.87
N GLN A 502 34.59 -6.84 -37.70
CA GLN A 502 33.57 -7.82 -38.17
C GLN A 502 32.33 -7.98 -37.27
N ASN A 503 31.08 -8.03 -37.75
CA ASN A 503 30.55 -8.24 -39.10
C ASN A 503 29.13 -7.68 -39.27
N ARG A 504 28.80 -7.31 -40.51
CA ARG A 504 27.47 -6.93 -41.01
C ARG A 504 26.54 -8.15 -41.15
N SER A 505 25.27 -8.02 -40.77
CA SER A 505 24.08 -8.72 -41.30
C SER A 505 22.87 -7.96 -40.73
N GLY A 506 22.06 -7.23 -41.50
CA GLY A 506 21.09 -7.71 -42.49
C GLY A 506 19.75 -7.97 -41.79
N PRO A 507 18.70 -7.15 -41.95
CA PRO A 507 17.41 -7.39 -41.29
C PRO A 507 16.64 -8.50 -42.03
N VAL A 508 16.35 -9.59 -41.31
CA VAL A 508 15.46 -10.66 -41.77
C VAL A 508 14.02 -10.17 -41.62
N GLN A 509 13.33 -9.94 -42.74
CA GLN A 509 11.88 -9.77 -42.79
C GLN A 509 11.20 -11.14 -42.61
N TYR A 510 10.49 -11.32 -41.51
CA TYR A 510 9.54 -12.44 -41.36
C TYR A 510 8.17 -12.01 -41.88
N GLY A 511 7.84 -12.47 -43.08
CA GLY A 511 6.48 -12.41 -43.62
C GLY A 511 5.58 -13.41 -42.91
N TRP A 512 4.58 -12.93 -42.19
CA TRP A 512 3.53 -13.74 -41.59
C TRP A 512 2.44 -13.98 -42.64
N LYS A 513 2.28 -15.23 -43.10
CA LYS A 513 1.11 -15.65 -43.89
C LYS A 513 0.05 -16.22 -42.93
N PRO A 514 -1.20 -15.73 -42.95
CA PRO A 514 -2.28 -16.36 -42.21
C PRO A 514 -2.68 -17.65 -42.92
N GLY A 515 -2.42 -18.79 -42.28
CA GLY A 515 -2.97 -20.09 -42.68
C GLY A 515 -4.39 -20.21 -42.15
N GLU A 516 -5.33 -20.42 -43.07
CA GLU A 516 -6.71 -20.84 -42.78
C GLU A 516 -6.70 -22.17 -42.04
N SER A 517 -7.07 -22.17 -40.75
CA SER A 517 -7.46 -23.39 -40.04
C SER A 517 -8.99 -23.45 -39.97
N LYS A 518 -9.59 -24.15 -40.94
CA LYS A 518 -10.96 -24.65 -40.84
C LYS A 518 -11.00 -25.75 -39.78
N HIS A 519 -11.53 -25.45 -38.60
CA HIS A 519 -12.02 -26.48 -37.69
C HIS A 519 -13.50 -26.24 -37.42
N GLY A 520 -14.30 -27.10 -38.05
CA GLY A 520 -15.71 -27.25 -37.77
C GLY A 520 -15.90 -27.84 -36.39
N TYR A 521 -16.74 -27.20 -35.60
CA TYR A 521 -17.37 -27.81 -34.43
C TYR A 521 -18.77 -28.28 -34.84
N GLY A 522 -19.00 -29.57 -34.59
CA GLY A 522 -20.20 -30.30 -34.98
C GLY A 522 -21.44 -29.90 -34.18
N SER A 523 -22.58 -30.13 -34.83
CA SER A 523 -23.91 -30.08 -34.24
C SER A 523 -24.54 -31.47 -34.25
N GLU A 524 -24.53 -32.18 -33.14
CA GLU A 524 -25.45 -33.27 -32.81
C GLU A 524 -25.66 -33.21 -31.29
N ARG A 525 -26.75 -32.59 -30.81
CA ARG A 525 -28.11 -33.12 -30.52
C ARG A 525 -28.20 -34.13 -29.37
N SER A 526 -29.17 -33.81 -28.50
CA SER A 526 -29.94 -34.59 -27.50
C SER A 526 -29.48 -34.49 -26.06
#